data_AF-A0A1H6T8L4-F1
#
_entry.id   AF-A0A1H6T8L4-F1
#
_cell.length_a   1.000
_cell.length_b   1.000
_cell.length_c   1.000
_cell.angle_alpha   90.00
_cell.angle_beta   90.00
_cell.angle_gamma   90.00
#
_symmetry.space_group_name_H-M   'P 1'
#
loop_
_entity.id
_entity.type
_entity.pdbx_description
1 polymer ?
#
loop_
_entity_poly.entity_id
_entity_poly.type
_entity_poly.pdbx_seq_one_letter_code
_entity_poly.pdbx_strand_id
1 'polypeptide(L)'
;MLVKGRLPSPLPVLNSELSLRVPLASLDLESIGQIVLVENLDSFDDWYAYPAPAELADSLVLYRGHGGLARGARRLLAALPETVRVTVFPDWDPAGLFIAQTLPRADVLLAPELDEALLALGSRKHFDRQHLAARHLDSAGLGGWQSVWEAMKAHRVSIKQQHMLALGAVLRQVPRR
;
A
#
# COMPACT_ATOMS: atom_id res chain seq x y z
N MET A 1 -15.03 -5.13 -5.20
CA MET A 1 -13.60 -4.87 -4.94
C MET A 1 -12.79 -5.50 -6.05
N LEU A 2 -11.56 -5.06 -6.29
CA LEU A 2 -10.66 -5.64 -7.29
C LEU A 2 -9.47 -6.29 -6.57
N VAL A 3 -9.27 -7.58 -6.78
CA VAL A 3 -8.31 -8.41 -6.01
C VAL A 3 -7.50 -9.33 -6.92
N LYS A 4 -6.32 -9.73 -6.46
CA LYS A 4 -5.42 -10.71 -7.09
C LYS A 4 -4.53 -11.38 -6.03
N GLY A 5 -3.61 -12.26 -6.46
CA GLY A 5 -2.72 -12.99 -5.57
C GLY A 5 -3.40 -14.20 -4.94
N ARG A 6 -3.16 -14.43 -3.65
CA ARG A 6 -3.76 -15.55 -2.91
C ARG A 6 -5.24 -15.26 -2.61
N LEU A 7 -6.12 -15.72 -3.49
CA LEU A 7 -7.56 -15.58 -3.28
C LEU A 7 -8.08 -16.61 -2.27
N PRO A 8 -8.99 -16.23 -1.36
CA PRO A 8 -9.63 -17.16 -0.45
C PRO A 8 -10.58 -18.11 -1.19
N SER A 9 -10.74 -19.34 -0.66
CA SER A 9 -11.72 -20.30 -1.17
C SER A 9 -13.14 -19.69 -1.12
N PRO A 10 -14.03 -19.95 -2.10
CA PRO A 10 -13.91 -20.86 -3.25
C PRO A 10 -13.41 -20.18 -4.53
N LEU A 11 -12.76 -19.01 -4.45
CA LEU A 11 -12.30 -18.30 -5.64
C LEU A 11 -11.17 -19.08 -6.35
N PRO A 12 -11.09 -18.97 -7.70
CA PRO A 12 -10.10 -19.72 -8.46
C PRO A 12 -8.68 -19.22 -8.20
N VAL A 13 -7.69 -20.07 -8.45
CA VAL A 13 -6.30 -19.63 -8.58
C VAL A 13 -6.15 -18.86 -9.88
N LEU A 14 -5.56 -17.67 -9.80
CA LEU A 14 -5.32 -16.80 -10.95
C LEU A 14 -3.84 -16.77 -11.30
N ASN A 15 -3.53 -16.56 -12.58
CA ASN A 15 -2.22 -16.07 -12.98
C ASN A 15 -1.95 -14.70 -12.34
N SER A 16 -0.70 -14.40 -12.03
CA SER A 16 -0.26 -13.16 -11.38
C SER A 16 -0.60 -11.88 -12.16
N GLU A 17 -0.85 -11.97 -13.46
CA GLU A 17 -1.28 -10.84 -14.31
C GLU A 17 -2.80 -10.61 -14.28
N LEU A 18 -3.58 -11.58 -13.78
CA LEU A 18 -5.04 -11.50 -13.75
C LEU A 18 -5.54 -10.97 -12.41
N SER A 19 -6.68 -10.28 -12.46
CA SER A 19 -7.42 -9.82 -11.28
C SER A 19 -8.91 -10.14 -11.41
N LEU A 20 -9.58 -10.25 -10.27
CA LEU A 20 -11.02 -10.49 -10.19
C LEU A 20 -11.72 -9.34 -9.50
N ARG A 21 -12.86 -8.94 -10.07
CA ARG A 21 -13.79 -8.05 -9.40
C ARG A 21 -14.82 -8.87 -8.62
N VAL A 22 -14.73 -8.85 -7.30
CA VAL A 22 -15.58 -9.65 -6.40
C VAL A 22 -16.38 -8.77 -5.43
N PRO A 23 -17.63 -9.13 -5.10
CA PRO A 23 -18.34 -8.55 -3.95
C PRO A 23 -17.64 -8.91 -2.63
N LEU A 24 -17.68 -8.01 -1.65
CA LEU A 24 -17.11 -8.28 -0.31
C LEU A 24 -17.75 -9.52 0.33
N ALA A 25 -19.07 -9.69 0.17
CA ALA A 25 -19.81 -10.81 0.73
C ALA A 25 -19.44 -12.19 0.13
N SER A 26 -18.65 -12.21 -0.95
CA SER A 26 -18.18 -13.45 -1.58
C SER A 26 -16.78 -13.88 -1.10
N LEU A 27 -16.15 -13.11 -0.21
CA LEU A 27 -14.85 -13.44 0.35
C LEU A 27 -15.02 -14.16 1.69
N ASP A 28 -14.41 -15.34 1.81
CA ASP A 28 -14.21 -15.99 3.10
C ASP A 28 -13.05 -15.29 3.85
N LEU A 29 -13.40 -14.36 4.73
CA LEU A 29 -12.44 -13.51 5.44
C LEU A 29 -11.56 -14.28 6.42
N GLU A 30 -12.04 -15.41 6.95
CA GLU A 30 -11.30 -16.25 7.91
C GLU A 30 -10.13 -16.99 7.23
N SER A 31 -10.23 -17.22 5.92
CA SER A 31 -9.18 -17.88 5.15
C SER A 31 -8.10 -16.92 4.61
N ILE A 32 -8.25 -15.62 4.82
CA ILE A 32 -7.27 -14.61 4.41
C ILE A 32 -6.12 -14.60 5.41
N GLY A 33 -4.91 -15.01 4.99
CA GLY A 33 -3.73 -14.98 5.86
C GLY A 33 -3.15 -13.58 6.05
N GLN A 34 -3.03 -12.80 4.97
CA GLN A 34 -2.49 -11.44 4.98
C GLN A 34 -2.96 -10.67 3.74
N ILE A 35 -2.90 -9.33 3.83
CA ILE A 35 -3.29 -8.44 2.74
C ILE A 35 -2.17 -7.47 2.39
N VAL A 36 -1.99 -7.27 1.08
CA VAL A 36 -1.30 -6.10 0.53
C VAL A 36 -2.33 -5.18 -0.11
N LEU A 37 -2.44 -3.96 0.40
CA LEU A 37 -3.30 -2.93 -0.14
C LEU A 37 -2.48 -2.00 -1.05
N VAL A 38 -2.74 -2.04 -2.35
CA VAL A 38 -2.07 -1.19 -3.35
C VAL A 38 -2.95 0.01 -3.68
N GLU A 39 -2.38 1.21 -3.64
CA GLU A 39 -3.12 2.45 -3.86
C GLU A 39 -3.50 2.66 -5.33
N ASN A 40 -2.52 2.59 -6.23
CA ASN A 40 -2.65 2.92 -7.66
C ASN A 40 -3.02 1.71 -8.51
N LEU A 41 -3.81 1.91 -9.58
CA LEU A 41 -4.31 0.81 -10.42
C LEU A 41 -3.17 0.18 -11.22
N ASP A 42 -2.34 0.98 -11.88
CA ASP A 42 -1.20 0.48 -12.66
C ASP A 42 -0.27 -0.36 -11.78
N SER A 43 0.04 0.13 -10.57
CA SER A 43 0.87 -0.60 -9.60
C SER A 43 0.20 -1.86 -9.06
N PHE A 44 -1.13 -1.91 -9.02
CA PHE A 44 -1.87 -3.12 -8.67
C PHE A 44 -1.80 -4.15 -9.80
N ASP A 45 -2.00 -3.72 -11.04
CA ASP A 45 -1.92 -4.57 -12.22
C ASP A 45 -0.50 -5.16 -12.33
N ASP A 46 0.52 -4.33 -12.12
CA ASP A 46 1.93 -4.73 -12.18
C ASP A 46 2.52 -5.22 -10.85
N TRP A 47 1.69 -5.50 -9.83
CA TRP A 47 2.16 -5.93 -8.51
C TRP A 47 3.17 -7.10 -8.56
N TYR A 48 2.98 -8.03 -9.50
CA TYR A 48 3.83 -9.20 -9.68
C TYR A 48 5.28 -8.88 -10.09
N ALA A 49 5.53 -7.67 -10.62
CA ALA A 49 6.83 -7.23 -11.08
C ALA A 49 7.60 -6.41 -10.03
N TYR A 50 6.97 -6.04 -8.91
CA TYR A 50 7.67 -5.34 -7.83
C TYR A 50 8.59 -6.31 -7.07
N PRO A 51 9.81 -5.88 -6.70
CA PRO A 51 10.71 -6.64 -5.84
C PRO A 51 10.24 -6.53 -4.37
N ALA A 52 9.11 -7.16 -4.08
CA ALA A 52 8.52 -7.21 -2.75
C ALA A 52 9.17 -8.31 -1.88
N PRO A 53 9.16 -8.15 -0.54
CA PRO A 53 9.62 -9.19 0.37
C PRO A 53 8.88 -10.52 0.15
N ALA A 54 9.63 -11.63 0.20
CA ALA A 54 9.11 -12.97 -0.12
C ALA A 54 7.94 -13.38 0.78
N GLU A 55 7.86 -12.85 2.00
CA GLU A 55 6.76 -13.09 2.93
C GLU A 55 5.42 -12.61 2.37
N LEU A 56 5.40 -11.65 1.44
CA LEU A 56 4.18 -11.12 0.84
C LEU A 56 3.69 -11.94 -0.36
N ALA A 57 4.41 -12.97 -0.81
CA ALA A 57 4.07 -13.75 -2.01
C ALA A 57 2.66 -14.39 -1.92
N ASP A 58 2.27 -14.85 -0.73
CA ASP A 58 0.97 -15.48 -0.47
C ASP A 58 -0.10 -14.49 0.02
N SER A 59 0.03 -13.20 -0.31
CA SER A 59 -0.95 -12.18 0.10
C SER A 59 -2.18 -12.14 -0.80
N LEU A 60 -3.33 -11.82 -0.21
CA LEU A 60 -4.44 -11.25 -0.97
C LEU A 60 -4.06 -9.80 -1.31
N VAL A 61 -3.93 -9.50 -2.59
CA VAL A 61 -3.60 -8.15 -3.06
C VAL A 61 -4.89 -7.44 -3.40
N LEU A 62 -5.13 -6.29 -2.77
CA LEU A 62 -6.34 -5.50 -2.92
C LEU A 62 -6.01 -4.15 -3.55
N TYR A 63 -6.70 -3.80 -4.63
CA TYR A 63 -6.70 -2.44 -5.13
C TYR A 63 -7.58 -1.56 -4.23
N ARG A 64 -6.99 -0.52 -3.63
CA ARG A 64 -7.71 0.46 -2.81
C ARG A 64 -8.61 1.33 -3.68
N GLY A 65 -8.05 1.88 -4.75
CA GLY A 65 -8.70 2.82 -5.67
C GLY A 65 -9.18 4.12 -5.06
N HIS A 66 -10.13 4.79 -5.73
CA HIS A 66 -10.69 6.06 -5.27
C HIS A 66 -12.23 5.98 -5.17
N GLY A 67 -12.84 6.95 -4.46
CA GLY A 67 -14.30 7.08 -4.33
C GLY A 67 -14.98 5.83 -3.80
N GLY A 68 -15.86 5.21 -4.60
CA GLY A 68 -16.62 4.02 -4.23
C GLY A 68 -15.75 2.81 -3.87
N LEU A 69 -14.62 2.61 -4.56
CA LEU A 69 -13.70 1.50 -4.31
C LEU A 69 -13.00 1.65 -2.97
N ALA A 70 -12.58 2.88 -2.63
CA ALA A 70 -11.97 3.20 -1.34
C ALA A 70 -12.90 2.85 -0.16
N ARG A 71 -14.22 3.05 -0.32
CA ARG A 71 -15.21 2.62 0.69
C ARG A 71 -15.27 1.11 0.83
N GLY A 72 -15.19 0.37 -0.28
CA GLY A 72 -15.15 -1.10 -0.27
C GLY A 72 -13.91 -1.64 0.43
N ALA A 73 -12.73 -1.10 0.10
CA ALA A 73 -11.48 -1.47 0.77
C ALA A 73 -11.53 -1.19 2.28
N ARG A 74 -12.01 0.00 2.69
CA ARG A 74 -12.16 0.32 4.11
C ARG A 74 -13.13 -0.62 4.84
N ARG A 75 -14.23 -1.01 4.20
CA ARG A 75 -15.19 -1.98 4.76
C ARG A 75 -14.58 -3.38 4.91
N LEU A 76 -13.79 -3.83 3.94
CA LEU A 76 -13.05 -5.09 4.07
C LEU A 76 -12.12 -5.02 5.27
N LEU A 77 -11.24 -4.01 5.32
CA LEU A 77 -10.24 -3.87 6.39
C LEU A 77 -10.87 -3.82 7.79
N ALA A 78 -12.04 -3.18 7.93
CA ALA A 78 -12.77 -3.14 9.18
C ALA A 78 -13.43 -4.47 9.58
N ALA A 79 -13.65 -5.38 8.64
CA ALA A 79 -14.27 -6.69 8.87
C ALA A 79 -13.25 -7.84 8.99
N LEU A 80 -11.95 -7.57 8.78
CA LEU A 80 -10.92 -8.60 8.87
C LEU A 80 -10.70 -9.07 10.31
N PRO A 81 -10.47 -10.38 10.52
CA PRO A 81 -9.99 -10.90 11.80
C PRO A 81 -8.74 -10.15 12.30
N GLU A 82 -8.58 -10.02 13.61
CA GLU A 82 -7.42 -9.32 14.22
C GLU A 82 -6.07 -9.95 13.89
N THR A 83 -6.08 -11.24 13.56
CA THR A 83 -4.92 -12.02 13.15
C THR A 83 -4.42 -11.68 11.75
N VAL A 84 -5.26 -11.10 10.88
CA VAL A 84 -4.88 -10.75 9.51
C VAL A 84 -4.03 -9.49 9.51
N ARG A 85 -2.79 -9.64 9.06
CA ARG A 85 -1.84 -8.53 8.89
C ARG A 85 -2.15 -7.75 7.62
N VAL A 86 -2.20 -6.42 7.72
CA VAL A 86 -2.44 -5.52 6.58
C VAL A 86 -1.19 -4.68 6.30
N THR A 87 -0.63 -4.91 5.12
CA THR A 87 0.47 -4.13 4.55
C THR A 87 -0.09 -3.13 3.54
N VAL A 88 0.21 -1.85 3.70
CA VAL A 88 -0.21 -0.80 2.76
C VAL A 88 0.98 -0.39 1.90
N PHE A 89 0.78 -0.39 0.58
CA PHE A 89 1.76 0.06 -0.41
C PHE A 89 1.23 1.29 -1.17
N PRO A 90 1.52 2.49 -0.65
CA PRO A 90 1.14 3.75 -1.29
C PRO A 90 2.29 4.33 -2.14
N ASP A 91 2.04 5.47 -2.77
CA ASP A 91 3.13 6.36 -3.22
C ASP A 91 3.98 6.80 -2.01
N TRP A 92 5.28 7.01 -2.22
CA TRP A 92 6.15 7.58 -1.20
C TRP A 92 5.99 9.10 -1.23
N ASP A 93 4.92 9.58 -0.60
CA ASP A 93 4.62 10.98 -0.42
C ASP A 93 3.71 11.24 0.80
N PRO A 94 3.45 12.52 1.17
CA PRO A 94 2.61 12.82 2.32
C PRO A 94 1.17 12.28 2.21
N ALA A 95 0.54 12.28 1.04
CA ALA A 95 -0.81 11.80 0.83
C ALA A 95 -0.90 10.28 0.97
N GLY A 96 0.05 9.55 0.39
CA GLY A 96 0.18 8.11 0.52
C GLY A 96 0.35 7.68 1.98
N LEU A 97 1.25 8.35 2.72
CA LEU A 97 1.43 8.09 4.15
C LEU A 97 0.19 8.46 4.97
N PHE A 98 -0.46 9.59 4.66
CA PHE A 98 -1.72 9.99 5.30
C PHE A 98 -2.83 8.96 5.07
N ILE A 99 -2.95 8.43 3.84
CA ILE A 99 -3.91 7.37 3.52
C ILE A 99 -3.60 6.13 4.36
N ALA A 100 -2.35 5.65 4.36
CA ALA A 100 -1.95 4.51 5.16
C ALA A 100 -2.27 4.72 6.66
N GLN A 101 -1.98 5.91 7.20
CA GLN A 101 -2.18 6.25 8.61
C GLN A 101 -3.65 6.23 9.03
N THR A 102 -4.54 6.66 8.14
CA THR A 102 -5.99 6.82 8.40
C THR A 102 -6.82 5.58 8.06
N LEU A 103 -6.22 4.57 7.44
CA LEU A 103 -6.87 3.29 7.20
C LEU A 103 -7.02 2.50 8.51
N PRO A 104 -8.17 1.83 8.71
CA PRO A 104 -8.30 0.90 9.82
C PRO A 104 -7.33 -0.27 9.60
N ARG A 105 -6.73 -0.75 10.69
CA ARG A 105 -5.91 -1.97 10.71
C ARG A 105 -4.65 -1.92 9.85
N ALA A 106 -4.17 -0.75 9.42
CA ALA A 106 -2.91 -0.67 8.70
C ALA A 106 -1.73 -0.91 9.64
N ASP A 107 -1.16 -2.12 9.56
CA ASP A 107 -0.14 -2.63 10.49
C ASP A 107 1.28 -2.39 9.98
N VAL A 108 1.46 -2.44 8.66
CA VAL A 108 2.77 -2.31 7.99
C VAL A 108 2.66 -1.33 6.83
N LEU A 109 3.68 -0.51 6.68
CA LEU A 109 3.90 0.29 5.48
C LEU A 109 4.96 -0.41 4.63
N LEU A 110 4.66 -0.63 3.35
CA LEU A 110 5.65 -1.04 2.37
C LEU A 110 6.25 0.22 1.76
N ALA A 111 7.53 0.47 2.03
CA ALA A 111 8.25 1.65 1.58
C ALA A 111 9.47 1.23 0.73
N PRO A 112 9.89 2.04 -0.25
CA PRO A 112 11.12 1.77 -0.98
C PRO A 112 12.34 1.99 -0.07
N GLU A 113 13.39 1.23 -0.33
CA GLU A 113 14.75 1.64 0.00
C GLU A 113 15.14 2.79 -0.93
N LEU A 114 15.61 3.90 -0.35
CA LEU A 114 15.91 5.12 -1.09
C LEU A 114 17.36 5.08 -1.56
N ASP A 115 17.55 5.34 -2.85
CA ASP A 115 18.85 5.63 -3.45
C ASP A 115 18.80 6.95 -4.24
N GLU A 116 19.95 7.39 -4.74
CA GLU A 116 20.05 8.65 -5.48
C GLU A 116 19.21 8.66 -6.77
N ALA A 117 19.11 7.51 -7.45
CA ALA A 117 18.38 7.39 -8.71
C ALA A 117 16.86 7.56 -8.49
N LEU A 118 16.32 6.91 -7.47
CA LEU A 118 14.91 7.00 -7.11
C LEU A 118 14.55 8.39 -6.59
N LEU A 119 15.42 9.00 -5.78
CA LEU A 119 15.25 10.37 -5.31
C LEU A 119 15.26 11.38 -6.47
N ALA A 120 16.08 11.16 -7.50
CA ALA A 120 16.15 12.03 -8.68
C ALA A 120 14.88 12.00 -9.55
N LEU A 121 14.13 10.88 -9.55
CA LEU A 121 12.81 10.80 -10.18
C LEU A 121 11.69 11.44 -9.35
N GLY A 122 11.96 11.76 -8.09
CA GLY A 122 11.01 12.35 -7.16
C GLY A 122 10.63 13.79 -7.54
N SER A 123 9.39 14.18 -7.22
CA SER A 123 8.87 15.52 -7.50
C SER A 123 8.75 16.38 -6.24
N ARG A 124 9.63 17.39 -6.11
CA ARG A 124 9.54 18.40 -5.02
C ARG A 124 8.24 19.19 -5.09
N LYS A 125 7.84 19.60 -6.30
CA LYS A 125 6.60 20.34 -6.55
C LYS A 125 5.36 19.57 -6.08
N HIS A 126 5.34 18.24 -6.26
CA HIS A 126 4.24 17.42 -5.79
C HIS A 126 4.25 17.29 -4.27
N PHE A 127 5.43 17.18 -3.66
CA PHE A 127 5.57 17.15 -2.20
C PHE A 127 5.02 18.42 -1.56
N ASP A 128 5.47 19.59 -2.04
CA ASP A 128 5.10 20.89 -1.46
C ASP A 128 3.59 21.21 -1.56
N ARG A 129 2.90 20.64 -2.57
CA ARG A 129 1.45 20.82 -2.73
C ARG A 129 0.63 20.11 -1.65
N GLN A 130 1.20 19.11 -0.97
CA GLN A 130 0.49 18.22 -0.04
C GLN A 130 0.52 18.71 1.42
N HIS A 131 0.56 20.03 1.62
CA HIS A 131 0.62 20.69 2.92
C HIS A 131 -0.44 20.24 3.93
N LEU A 132 -1.67 19.93 3.50
CA LEU A 132 -2.72 19.44 4.40
C LEU A 132 -2.41 18.06 4.99
N ALA A 133 -1.90 17.15 4.15
CA ALA A 133 -1.48 15.82 4.59
C ALA A 133 -0.27 15.92 5.52
N ALA A 134 0.73 16.73 5.15
CA ALA A 134 1.91 16.99 5.98
C ALA A 134 1.52 17.52 7.37
N ARG A 135 0.64 18.53 7.45
CA ARG A 135 0.18 19.10 8.72
C ARG A 135 -0.51 18.07 9.62
N HIS A 136 -1.29 17.16 9.05
CA HIS A 136 -1.87 16.06 9.82
C HIS A 136 -0.79 15.13 10.35
N LEU A 137 0.13 14.71 9.49
CA LEU A 137 1.21 13.78 9.81
C LEU A 137 2.14 14.30 10.91
N ASP A 138 2.38 15.62 10.99
CA ASP A 138 3.19 16.23 12.06
C ASP A 138 2.61 16.05 13.46
N SER A 139 1.29 15.84 13.57
CA SER A 139 0.59 15.64 14.83
C SER A 139 0.12 14.19 15.06
N ALA A 140 0.24 13.33 14.04
CA ALA A 140 -0.33 11.99 14.07
C ALA A 140 0.56 11.00 14.84
N GLY A 141 -0.07 10.04 15.54
CA GLY A 141 0.63 8.87 16.06
C GLY A 141 1.06 7.93 14.92
N LEU A 142 2.31 8.07 14.47
CA LEU A 142 2.91 7.28 13.39
C LEU A 142 3.64 6.01 13.87
N GLY A 143 4.03 5.95 15.14
CA GLY A 143 4.80 4.82 15.68
C GLY A 143 6.06 4.57 14.86
N GLY A 144 6.31 3.33 14.43
CA GLY A 144 7.46 2.97 13.60
C GLY A 144 7.53 3.72 12.26
N TRP A 145 6.41 4.23 11.75
CA TRP A 145 6.37 5.01 10.51
C TRP A 145 6.89 6.44 10.66
N GLN A 146 7.18 6.90 11.89
CA GLN A 146 7.79 8.22 12.12
C GLN A 146 9.09 8.35 11.32
N SER A 147 9.92 7.30 11.28
CA SER A 147 11.17 7.28 10.52
C SER A 147 10.97 7.53 9.02
N VAL A 148 9.87 7.03 8.46
CA VAL A 148 9.49 7.26 7.06
C VAL A 148 9.05 8.71 6.85
N TRP A 149 8.28 9.27 7.78
CA TRP A 149 7.89 10.68 7.72
C TRP A 149 9.09 11.63 7.80
N GLU A 150 10.05 11.37 8.69
CA GLU A 150 11.27 12.17 8.78
C GLU A 150 12.10 12.09 7.49
N ALA A 151 12.22 10.90 6.88
CA ALA A 151 12.89 10.76 5.59
C ALA A 151 12.17 11.56 4.48
N MET A 152 10.83 11.53 4.45
CA MET A 152 10.02 12.33 3.54
C MET A 152 10.30 13.84 3.70
N LYS A 153 10.35 14.34 4.94
CA LYS A 153 10.70 15.73 5.22
C LYS A 153 12.14 16.10 4.87
N ALA A 154 13.08 15.16 5.04
CA ALA A 154 14.49 15.40 4.73
C ALA A 154 14.71 15.54 3.22
N HIS A 155 14.16 14.62 2.42
CA HIS A 155 14.37 14.64 0.97
C HIS A 155 13.42 15.61 0.23
N ARG A 156 12.21 15.82 0.77
CA ARG A 156 11.15 16.69 0.22
C ARG A 156 10.80 16.37 -1.23
N VAL A 157 10.62 15.09 -1.55
CA VAL A 157 10.19 14.64 -2.88
C VAL A 157 9.02 13.68 -2.76
N SER A 158 8.12 13.69 -3.74
CA SER A 158 7.11 12.64 -3.90
C SER A 158 7.59 11.64 -4.94
N ILE A 159 7.65 10.35 -4.58
CA ILE A 159 8.05 9.27 -5.49
C ILE A 159 6.83 8.39 -5.73
N LYS A 160 6.46 8.25 -7.00
CA LYS A 160 5.34 7.41 -7.40
C LYS A 160 5.71 5.93 -7.38
N GLN A 161 4.74 5.07 -7.14
CA GLN A 161 4.90 3.62 -7.23
C GLN A 161 5.42 3.18 -8.61
N GLN A 162 5.03 3.85 -9.71
CA GLN A 162 5.58 3.56 -11.05
C GLN A 162 7.08 3.87 -11.15
N HIS A 163 7.60 4.88 -10.44
CA HIS A 163 9.04 5.14 -10.40
C HIS A 163 9.78 4.03 -9.65
N MET A 164 9.19 3.53 -8.55
CA MET A 164 9.73 2.40 -7.79
C MET A 164 9.79 1.15 -8.66
N LEU A 165 8.75 0.88 -9.46
CA LEU A 165 8.73 -0.24 -10.40
C LEU A 165 9.78 -0.08 -11.49
N ALA A 166 9.83 1.09 -12.14
CA ALA A 166 10.73 1.34 -13.27
C ALA A 166 12.21 1.20 -12.90
N LEU A 167 12.57 1.50 -11.65
CA LEU A 167 13.95 1.34 -11.15
C LEU A 167 14.18 0.01 -10.41
N GLY A 168 13.18 -0.85 -10.27
CA GLY A 168 13.30 -2.07 -9.48
C GLY A 168 13.68 -1.79 -8.02
N ALA A 169 13.13 -0.71 -7.44
CA ALA A 169 13.44 -0.29 -6.09
C ALA A 169 13.04 -1.37 -5.07
N VAL A 170 14.00 -1.83 -4.29
CA VAL A 170 13.77 -2.84 -3.23
C VAL A 170 12.74 -2.29 -2.24
N LEU A 171 11.70 -3.08 -1.97
CA LEU A 171 10.66 -2.70 -1.03
C LEU A 171 10.92 -3.33 0.34
N ARG A 172 10.77 -2.54 1.40
CA ARG A 172 10.94 -2.98 2.79
C ARG A 172 9.66 -2.77 3.60
N GLN A 173 9.40 -3.70 4.50
CA GLN A 173 8.30 -3.62 5.47
C GLN A 173 8.69 -2.74 6.65
N VAL A 174 7.85 -1.76 6.99
CA VAL A 174 7.99 -0.91 8.17
C VAL A 174 6.78 -1.14 9.08
N PRO A 175 6.92 -1.87 10.19
CA PRO A 175 5.84 -2.05 11.15
C PRO A 175 5.42 -0.71 11.79
N ARG A 176 4.14 -0.55 12.07
CA ARG A 176 3.60 0.63 12.75
C ARG A 176 3.87 0.61 14.25
N ARG A 177 3.91 -0.57 14.86
CA ARG A 177 4.18 -0.82 16.28
C ARG A 177 5.19 -1.95 16.41
#